data_AF-A0ABD4Z9Z5-F1
#
_entry.id   AF-A0ABD4Z9Z5-F1
#
_cell.length_a   1.000
_cell.length_b   1.000
_cell.length_c   1.000
_cell.angle_alpha   90.00
_cell.angle_beta   90.00
_cell.angle_gamma   90.00
#
_symmetry.space_group_name_H-M   'P 1'
#
loop_
_entity.id
_entity.type
_entity.pdbx_description
1 polymer ?
#
loop_
_entity_poly.entity_id
_entity_poly.type
_entity_poly.pdbx_seq_one_letter_code
_entity_poly.pdbx_strand_id
1 'polypeptide(L)'
;MSKKKLTLSVRRDLIDEVRRAALGEGKTLSGLVEEYLEFLALESWVTKLAKDLELGDLETVFDQEVVSSRPRGLDAASVVRELRDERAGIS
;
A
#
# COMPACT_ATOMS: atom_id res chain seq x y z
N MET A 1 5.05 25.50 0.10
CA MET A 1 5.14 24.76 1.37
C MET A 1 6.47 25.11 2.04
N SER A 2 6.48 25.38 3.34
CA SER A 2 7.73 25.64 4.08
C SER A 2 8.44 24.32 4.34
N LYS A 3 9.70 24.20 3.90
CA LYS A 3 10.54 23.03 4.20
C LYS A 3 11.35 23.27 5.47
N LYS A 4 11.44 22.28 6.36
CA LYS A 4 12.40 22.26 7.47
C LYS A 4 13.64 21.48 7.05
N LYS A 5 14.83 22.01 7.34
CA LYS A 5 16.09 21.29 7.09
C LYS A 5 16.25 20.16 8.10
N LEU A 6 16.64 18.99 7.61
CA LEU A 6 16.93 17.81 8.40
C LEU A 6 18.41 17.45 8.19
N THR A 7 19.13 17.24 9.29
CA THR A 7 20.52 16.74 9.26
C THR A 7 20.51 15.29 9.69
N LEU A 8 21.03 14.40 8.85
CA LEU A 8 21.08 12.96 9.09
C LEU A 8 22.52 12.48 9.05
N SER A 9 22.85 11.53 9.93
CA SER A 9 24.07 10.73 9.81
C SER A 9 23.72 9.42 9.13
N VAL A 10 24.27 9.20 7.94
CA VAL A 10 24.00 8.01 7.11
C VAL A 10 25.35 7.38 6.76
N ARG A 11 25.37 6.05 6.62
CA ARG A 11 26.58 5.34 6.20
C ARG A 11 27.01 5.80 4.80
N ARG A 12 28.31 5.97 4.60
CA ARG A 12 28.89 6.51 3.35
C ARG A 12 28.63 5.59 2.15
N ASP A 13 28.84 4.30 2.32
CA ASP A 13 28.57 3.28 1.30
C ASP A 13 27.12 3.34 0.79
N LEU A 14 26.16 3.44 1.72
CA LEU A 14 24.75 3.53 1.41
C LEU A 14 24.41 4.80 0.62
N ILE A 15 24.87 5.97 1.07
CA ILE A 15 24.52 7.23 0.39
C ILE A 15 25.15 7.30 -1.02
N ASP A 16 26.33 6.71 -1.21
CA ASP A 16 27.01 6.65 -2.51
C ASP A 16 26.29 5.71 -3.48
N GLU A 17 25.72 4.60 -3.00
CA GLU A 17 24.89 3.70 -3.80
C GLU A 17 23.55 4.35 -4.18
N VAL A 18 22.81 4.89 -3.19
CA VAL A 18 21.51 5.54 -3.43
C VAL A 18 21.66 6.72 -4.37
N ARG A 19 22.74 7.52 -4.25
CA ARG A 19 22.98 8.65 -5.14
C ARG A 19 23.19 8.22 -6.58
N ARG A 20 23.90 7.10 -6.81
CA ARG A 20 24.09 6.53 -8.15
C ARG A 20 22.76 6.06 -8.75
N ALA A 21 21.92 5.39 -7.95
CA ALA A 21 20.59 4.96 -8.38
C ALA A 21 19.67 6.17 -8.70
N ALA A 22 19.61 7.16 -7.81
CA ALA A 22 18.78 8.34 -7.96
C ALA A 22 19.10 9.15 -9.21
N LEU A 23 20.39 9.28 -9.55
CA LEU A 23 20.84 9.94 -10.79
C LEU A 23 20.30 9.26 -12.05
N GLY A 24 20.21 7.92 -12.05
CA GLY A 24 19.62 7.16 -13.16
C GLY A 24 18.13 7.44 -13.38
N GLU A 25 17.41 7.82 -12.31
CA GLU A 25 15.97 8.11 -12.33
C GLU A 25 15.63 9.62 -12.36
N GLY A 26 16.64 10.50 -12.41
CA GLY A 26 16.43 11.95 -12.33
C GLY A 26 15.90 12.46 -10.99
N LYS A 27 16.02 11.66 -9.91
CA LYS A 27 15.54 11.99 -8.57
C LYS A 27 16.64 12.64 -7.73
N THR A 28 16.22 13.45 -6.75
CA THR A 28 17.13 14.04 -5.75
C THR A 28 17.10 13.25 -4.45
N LEU A 29 18.21 13.23 -3.70
CA LEU A 29 18.25 12.60 -2.38
C LEU A 29 17.22 13.20 -1.41
N SER A 30 17.04 14.52 -1.45
CA SER A 30 16.00 15.18 -0.65
C SER A 30 14.60 14.71 -1.02
N GLY A 31 14.32 14.50 -2.32
CA GLY A 31 13.04 13.97 -2.78
C GLY A 31 12.81 12.54 -2.30
N LEU A 32 13.82 11.67 -2.42
CA LEU A 32 13.73 10.29 -1.94
C LEU A 32 13.51 10.21 -0.43
N VAL A 33 14.19 11.05 0.35
CA VAL A 33 14.00 11.12 1.81
C VAL A 33 12.61 11.65 2.14
N GLU A 34 12.11 12.65 1.41
CA GLU A 34 10.77 13.20 1.58
C GLU A 34 9.69 12.14 1.27
N GLU A 35 9.79 11.44 0.13
CA GLU A 35 8.93 10.31 -0.24
C GLU A 35 8.92 9.21 0.83
N TYR A 36 10.08 8.85 1.37
CA TYR A 36 10.17 7.84 2.42
C TYR A 36 9.52 8.30 3.73
N LEU A 37 9.70 9.57 4.11
CA LEU A 37 9.04 10.13 5.30
C LEU A 37 7.51 10.21 5.13
N GLU A 38 7.04 10.51 3.92
CA GLU A 38 5.61 10.47 3.59
C GLU A 38 5.06 9.05 3.72
N PHE A 39 5.80 8.06 3.22
CA PHE A 39 5.44 6.65 3.37
C PHE A 39 5.31 6.25 4.85
N LEU A 40 6.30 6.59 5.69
CA LEU A 40 6.24 6.30 7.14
C LEU A 40 5.06 6.97 7.84
N ALA A 41 4.75 8.21 7.45
CA ALA A 41 3.59 8.92 8.00
C ALA A 41 2.27 8.24 7.59
N LEU A 42 2.18 7.79 6.34
CA LEU A 42 1.03 7.05 5.82
C LEU A 42 0.87 5.70 6.53
N GLU A 43 1.95 4.92 6.66
CA GLU A 43 1.95 3.62 7.33
C GLU A 43 1.46 3.74 8.78
N SER A 44 1.96 4.74 9.51
CA SER A 44 1.49 5.03 10.87
C SER A 44 0.00 5.40 10.91
N TRP A 45 -0.48 6.16 9.92
CA TRP A 45 -1.89 6.53 9.84
C TRP A 45 -2.78 5.33 9.52
N VAL A 46 -2.39 4.48 8.57
CA VAL A 46 -3.10 3.25 8.20
C VAL A 46 -3.18 2.30 9.40
N THR A 47 -2.07 2.08 10.10
CA THR A 47 -2.03 1.24 11.31
C THR A 47 -3.02 1.73 12.36
N LYS A 48 -3.07 3.05 12.57
CA LYS A 48 -4.02 3.64 13.52
C LYS A 48 -5.47 3.44 13.06
N LEU A 49 -5.75 3.69 11.78
CA LEU A 49 -7.08 3.51 11.22
C LEU A 49 -7.56 2.05 11.33
N ALA A 50 -6.68 1.09 11.05
CA ALA A 50 -6.97 -0.34 11.18
C ALA A 50 -7.40 -0.70 12.60
N LYS A 51 -6.68 -0.17 13.60
CA LYS A 51 -7.01 -0.35 15.01
C LYS A 51 -8.35 0.29 15.38
N ASP A 52 -8.60 1.51 14.91
CA ASP A 52 -9.85 2.24 15.19
C ASP A 52 -11.07 1.56 14.55
N LEU A 53 -10.87 0.80 13.47
CA LEU A 53 -11.89 0.00 12.79
C LEU A 53 -11.97 -1.46 13.26
N GLU A 54 -11.18 -1.86 14.25
CA GLU A 54 -11.09 -3.23 14.76
C GLU A 54 -10.75 -4.28 13.68
N LEU A 55 -10.01 -3.88 12.65
CA LEU A 55 -9.64 -4.73 11.51
C LEU A 55 -8.44 -5.65 11.78
N GLY A 56 -7.85 -5.59 12.98
CA GLY A 56 -6.65 -6.32 13.34
C GLY A 56 -5.38 -5.78 12.66
N ASP A 57 -4.36 -6.62 12.56
CA ASP A 57 -3.11 -6.27 11.88
C ASP A 57 -3.31 -6.39 10.36
N LEU A 58 -3.15 -5.27 9.65
CA LEU A 58 -3.23 -5.23 8.19
C LEU A 58 -1.83 -5.39 7.60
N GLU A 59 -1.68 -6.31 6.66
CA GLU A 59 -0.49 -6.38 5.82
C GLU A 59 -0.59 -5.39 4.66
N THR A 60 0.51 -4.68 4.41
CA THR A 60 0.65 -3.84 3.22
C THR A 60 0.81 -4.73 2.00
N VAL A 61 -0.06 -4.55 1.01
CA VAL A 61 -0.09 -5.34 -0.22
C VAL A 61 0.26 -4.42 -1.39
N PHE A 62 1.23 -4.80 -2.23
CA PHE A 62 1.57 -4.05 -3.43
C PHE A 62 0.56 -4.31 -4.56
N ASP A 63 0.40 -3.37 -5.50
CA ASP A 63 -0.57 -3.47 -6.60
C ASP A 63 -0.51 -4.81 -7.37
N GLN A 64 0.70 -5.35 -7.54
CA GLN A 64 0.93 -6.62 -8.25
C GLN A 64 0.43 -7.83 -7.42
N GLU A 65 0.52 -7.73 -6.10
CA GLU A 65 0.03 -8.73 -5.16
C GLU A 65 -1.50 -8.67 -5.07
N VAL A 66 -2.12 -7.50 -5.25
CA VAL A 66 -3.59 -7.38 -5.29
C VAL A 66 -4.18 -8.21 -6.45
N VAL A 67 -3.55 -8.17 -7.63
CA VAL A 67 -4.03 -8.92 -8.81
C VAL A 67 -3.87 -10.43 -8.61
N SER A 68 -2.75 -10.85 -8.01
CA SER A 68 -2.43 -12.27 -7.82
C SER A 68 -3.14 -12.91 -6.62
N SER A 69 -3.44 -12.13 -5.58
CA SER A 69 -4.18 -12.58 -4.39
C SER A 69 -5.70 -12.43 -4.53
N ARG A 70 -6.19 -11.75 -5.57
CA ARG A 70 -7.63 -11.56 -5.78
C ARG A 70 -8.31 -12.93 -5.87
N PRO A 71 -9.28 -13.24 -4.99
CA PRO A 71 -10.08 -14.45 -5.11
C PRO A 71 -10.73 -14.50 -6.50
N ARG A 72 -10.82 -15.69 -7.10
CA ARG A 72 -11.68 -15.86 -8.28
C ARG A 72 -13.07 -15.38 -7.86
N GLY A 73 -13.55 -14.33 -8.53
CA GLY A 73 -14.81 -13.69 -8.18
C GLY A 73 -15.94 -14.72 -8.13
N LEU A 74 -16.97 -14.43 -7.33
CA LEU A 74 -18.15 -15.28 -7.27
C LEU A 74 -18.78 -15.42 -8.66
N ASP A 75 -19.30 -16.61 -8.97
CA ASP A 75 -20.18 -16.78 -10.12
C ASP A 75 -21.49 -16.05 -9.85
N ALA A 76 -21.55 -14.79 -10.29
CA ALA A 76 -22.71 -13.94 -10.12
C ALA A 76 -23.98 -14.58 -10.73
N ALA A 77 -23.85 -15.38 -11.79
CA ALA A 77 -24.99 -16.03 -12.39
C ALA A 77 -25.53 -17.14 -11.48
N SER A 78 -24.65 -17.92 -10.86
CA SER A 78 -25.03 -18.94 -9.86
C SER A 78 -25.71 -18.30 -8.66
N VAL A 79 -25.11 -17.25 -8.07
CA VAL A 79 -25.66 -16.56 -6.90
C VAL A 79 -27.03 -15.93 -7.20
N VAL A 80 -27.18 -15.26 -8.36
CA VAL A 80 -28.46 -14.66 -8.75
C VAL A 80 -29.51 -15.72 -9.01
N ARG A 81 -29.13 -16.88 -9.55
CA ARG A 81 -30.04 -18.00 -9.77
C ARG A 81 -30.53 -18.59 -8.45
N GLU A 82 -29.64 -18.89 -7.51
CA GLU A 82 -30.01 -19.37 -6.16
C GLU A 82 -31.00 -18.42 -5.48
N LEU A 83 -30.72 -17.11 -5.49
CA LEU A 83 -31.61 -16.10 -4.93
C LEU A 83 -32.99 -16.04 -5.61
N ARG A 84 -33.05 -16.35 -6.92
CA ARG A 84 -34.33 -16.42 -7.66
C ARG A 84 -35.09 -17.70 -7.35
N ASP A 85 -34.39 -18.82 -7.26
CA ASP A 85 -34.97 -20.13 -6.97
C ASP A 85 -35.54 -20.16 -5.52
N GLU A 86 -34.79 -19.60 -4.55
CA GLU A 86 -35.28 -19.37 -3.17
C GLU A 86 -36.54 -18.49 -3.14
N ARG A 87 -36.54 -17.38 -3.90
CA ARG A 87 -37.70 -16.45 -3.96
C ARG A 87 -38.91 -17.10 -4.64
N ALA A 88 -38.68 -18.02 -5.57
CA ALA A 88 -39.73 -18.77 -6.24
C ALA A 88 -40.22 -19.98 -5.44
N GLY A 89 -39.58 -20.30 -4.30
CA GLY A 89 -39.90 -21.48 -3.49
C GLY A 89 -39.50 -22.80 -4.16
N ILE A 90 -38.55 -22.74 -5.10
CA ILE A 90 -38.00 -23.91 -5.81
C ILE A 90 -36.74 -24.31 -5.04
N SER A 91 -36.85 -25.34 -4.21
CA SER A 91 -35.71 -25.98 -3.53
C SER A 91 -35.27 -27.23 -4.27
#